data_AF-A0A538TXV2-F1
#
_entry.id   AF-A0A538TXV2-F1
#
_cell.length_a   1.000
_cell.length_b   1.000
_cell.length_c   1.000
_cell.angle_alpha   90.00
_cell.angle_beta   90.00
_cell.angle_gamma   90.00
#
_symmetry.space_group_name_H-M   'P 1'
#
loop_
_entity.id
_entity.type
_entity.pdbx_description
1 polymer ?
#
loop_
_entity_poly.entity_id
_entity_poly.type
_entity_poly.pdbx_seq_one_letter_code
_entity_poly.pdbx_strand_id
1 'polypeptide(L)'
;RAMHKSLGNVMAPGEVVARSGADIVRWWAMAADWRSDVRVGDEILQRVADAYRKVRNTFRFLLGNLSDFSPQDALPAERLTRVDRAFAGHLATRVARLREDYRQFLFHRVTDGLLDLCTVDLSAVFLDVAKDRLYTLAPDDPTRRSAQTVLWRALHDLAIAVSPVLAFTADEVWQHHPGLIAEAESVHLARWPEATPPAGAEAEWDMLLAARPPPKPR
;
A
#
# COMPACT_ATOMS: atom_id res chain seq x y z
N ARG A 1 28.28 16.59 -0.58
CA ARG A 1 29.34 16.93 -1.57
C ARG A 1 28.73 16.78 -2.95
N ALA A 2 28.99 17.70 -3.87
CA ALA A 2 28.55 17.57 -5.26
C ALA A 2 29.16 16.33 -5.92
N MET A 3 28.43 15.72 -6.85
CA MET A 3 28.92 14.59 -7.65
C MET A 3 29.89 15.11 -8.72
N HIS A 4 31.11 14.58 -8.74
CA HIS A 4 32.10 14.86 -9.78
C HIS A 4 32.70 13.56 -10.28
N LYS A 5 32.74 13.37 -11.61
CA LYS A 5 33.35 12.18 -12.23
C LYS A 5 34.78 11.95 -11.75
N SER A 6 35.53 13.03 -11.50
CA SER A 6 36.90 12.99 -10.99
C SER A 6 37.03 12.52 -9.54
N LEU A 7 35.95 12.56 -8.74
CA LEU A 7 35.93 12.13 -7.34
C LEU A 7 35.43 10.69 -7.17
N GLY A 8 35.08 9.99 -8.25
CA GLY A 8 34.58 8.60 -8.20
C GLY A 8 33.24 8.45 -7.47
N ASN A 9 32.55 9.56 -7.16
CA ASN A 9 31.30 9.58 -6.39
C ASN A 9 30.06 9.80 -7.28
N VAL A 10 30.19 9.58 -8.58
CA VAL A 10 29.07 9.67 -9.53
C VAL A 10 28.34 8.34 -9.53
N MET A 11 27.03 8.41 -9.32
CA MET A 11 26.15 7.28 -9.46
C MET A 11 25.29 7.50 -10.70
N ALA A 12 25.56 6.75 -11.77
CA ALA A 12 24.82 6.88 -13.01
C ALA A 12 23.42 6.25 -12.84
N PRO A 13 22.32 6.94 -13.21
CA PRO A 13 20.97 6.38 -13.09
C PRO A 13 20.82 5.02 -13.76
N GLY A 14 21.43 4.82 -14.93
CA GLY A 14 21.37 3.54 -15.65
C GLY A 14 21.98 2.36 -14.88
N GLU A 15 23.07 2.58 -14.13
CA GLU A 15 23.71 1.55 -13.32
C GLU A 15 22.82 1.17 -12.13
N VAL A 16 22.18 2.15 -11.50
CA VAL A 16 21.23 1.90 -10.40
C VAL A 16 20.00 1.17 -10.89
N VAL A 17 19.44 1.57 -12.04
CA VAL A 17 18.30 0.89 -12.66
C VAL A 17 18.65 -0.56 -13.00
N ALA A 18 19.82 -0.81 -13.59
CA ALA A 18 20.26 -2.17 -13.92
C ALA A 18 20.45 -3.05 -12.67
N ARG A 19 20.92 -2.48 -11.56
CA ARG A 19 21.17 -3.21 -10.30
C ARG A 19 19.92 -3.41 -9.44
N SER A 20 19.07 -2.40 -9.36
CA SER A 20 18.00 -2.29 -8.35
C SER A 20 16.60 -2.18 -8.97
N GLY A 21 16.48 -1.92 -10.26
CA GLY A 21 15.21 -1.69 -10.94
C GLY A 21 14.77 -0.21 -10.91
N ALA A 22 13.98 0.17 -11.90
CA ALA A 22 13.54 1.56 -12.08
C ALA A 22 12.68 2.08 -10.93
N ASP A 23 11.82 1.23 -10.38
CA ASP A 23 10.93 1.55 -9.27
C ASP A 23 11.67 1.95 -7.98
N ILE A 24 12.84 1.37 -7.72
CA ILE A 24 13.68 1.77 -6.58
C ILE A 24 14.22 3.19 -6.76
N VAL A 25 14.64 3.55 -7.98
CA VAL A 25 15.10 4.91 -8.29
C VAL A 25 13.94 5.91 -8.17
N ARG A 26 12.76 5.55 -8.66
CA ARG A 26 11.55 6.40 -8.56
C ARG A 26 11.16 6.64 -7.11
N TRP A 27 11.14 5.59 -6.28
CA TRP A 27 10.83 5.73 -4.87
C TRP A 27 11.86 6.62 -4.16
N TRP A 28 13.15 6.42 -4.41
CA TRP A 28 14.19 7.29 -3.86
C TRP A 28 13.97 8.77 -4.23
N ALA A 29 13.68 9.04 -5.50
CA ALA A 29 13.45 10.41 -5.98
C ALA A 29 12.22 11.06 -5.33
N MET A 30 11.14 10.28 -5.12
CA MET A 30 9.92 10.76 -4.48
C MET A 30 10.07 10.93 -2.96
N ALA A 31 10.88 10.10 -2.31
CA ALA A 31 11.15 10.16 -0.88
C ALA A 31 12.06 11.34 -0.49
N ALA A 32 12.83 11.87 -1.43
CA ALA A 32 13.69 13.02 -1.18
C ALA A 32 12.88 14.33 -1.14
N ASP A 33 13.22 15.24 -0.21
CA ASP A 33 12.67 16.60 -0.23
C ASP A 33 13.32 17.39 -1.38
N TRP A 34 12.59 17.46 -2.50
CA TRP A 34 13.02 18.10 -3.75
C TRP A 34 13.34 19.59 -3.61
N ARG A 35 12.92 20.24 -2.52
CA ARG A 35 13.21 21.65 -2.24
C ARG A 35 14.64 21.88 -1.74
N SER A 36 15.36 20.81 -1.47
CA SER A 36 16.72 20.81 -0.94
C SER A 36 17.64 19.93 -1.78
N ASP A 37 18.95 20.08 -1.58
CA ASP A 37 19.94 19.20 -2.21
C ASP A 37 19.68 17.74 -1.82
N VAL A 38 19.34 16.93 -2.82
CA VAL A 38 19.04 15.52 -2.63
C VAL A 38 20.31 14.70 -2.49
N ARG A 39 20.31 13.77 -1.52
CA ARG A 39 21.44 12.86 -1.27
C ARG A 39 21.16 11.51 -1.93
N VAL A 40 22.18 10.98 -2.59
CA VAL A 40 22.17 9.63 -3.17
C VAL A 40 23.43 8.89 -2.76
N GLY A 41 23.30 7.59 -2.50
CA GLY A 41 24.37 6.71 -2.07
C GLY A 41 23.85 5.29 -1.84
N ASP A 42 24.74 4.30 -1.83
CA ASP A 42 24.34 2.89 -1.75
C ASP A 42 23.54 2.58 -0.48
N GLU A 43 23.89 3.17 0.67
CA GLU A 43 23.12 3.01 1.91
C GLU A 43 21.68 3.56 1.80
N ILE A 44 21.50 4.69 1.12
CA ILE A 44 20.18 5.30 0.93
C ILE A 44 19.35 4.41 0.00
N LEU A 45 19.94 3.97 -1.11
CA LEU A 45 19.26 3.08 -2.06
C LEU A 45 18.91 1.73 -1.42
N GLN A 46 19.76 1.21 -0.53
CA GLN A 46 19.46 -0.02 0.21
C GLN A 46 18.25 0.18 1.15
N ARG A 47 18.17 1.30 1.88
CA ARG A 47 16.99 1.60 2.70
C ARG A 47 15.72 1.72 1.87
N VAL A 48 15.80 2.34 0.70
CA VAL A 48 14.69 2.42 -0.26
C VAL A 48 14.30 1.03 -0.77
N ALA A 49 15.28 0.17 -1.07
CA ALA A 49 15.03 -1.22 -1.46
C ALA A 49 14.35 -2.02 -0.34
N ASP A 50 14.73 -1.80 0.92
CA ASP A 50 14.10 -2.43 2.08
C ASP A 50 12.65 -1.97 2.25
N ALA A 51 12.36 -0.67 2.07
CA ALA A 51 11.00 -0.13 2.05
C ALA A 51 10.17 -0.73 0.90
N TYR A 52 10.71 -0.74 -0.31
CA TYR A 52 10.09 -1.37 -1.48
C TYR A 52 9.72 -2.84 -1.23
N ARG A 53 10.62 -3.64 -0.65
CA ARG A 53 10.33 -5.04 -0.33
C ARG A 53 9.16 -5.20 0.65
N LYS A 54 8.98 -4.28 1.59
CA LYS A 54 7.82 -4.29 2.51
C LYS A 54 6.51 -4.07 1.75
N VAL A 55 6.48 -3.08 0.85
CA VAL A 55 5.32 -2.81 -0.02
C VAL A 55 4.99 -4.01 -0.91
N ARG A 56 5.99 -4.59 -1.60
CA ARG A 56 5.81 -5.79 -2.44
C ARG A 56 5.30 -6.98 -1.63
N ASN A 57 5.79 -7.17 -0.40
CA ASN A 57 5.31 -8.23 0.48
C ASN A 57 3.85 -8.03 0.92
N THR A 58 3.42 -6.80 1.15
CA THR A 58 2.02 -6.48 1.43
C THR A 58 1.14 -6.86 0.24
N PHE A 59 1.50 -6.46 -0.98
CA PHE A 59 0.77 -6.88 -2.19
C PHE A 59 0.70 -8.39 -2.36
N ARG A 60 1.83 -9.09 -2.17
CA ARG A 60 1.87 -10.56 -2.22
C ARG A 60 0.91 -11.20 -1.21
N PHE A 61 0.81 -10.65 -0.01
CA PHE A 61 -0.14 -11.13 1.00
C PHE A 61 -1.58 -10.90 0.56
N LEU A 62 -1.91 -9.69 0.08
CA LEU A 62 -3.25 -9.34 -0.38
C LEU A 62 -3.68 -10.25 -1.52
N LEU A 63 -2.88 -10.36 -2.59
CA LEU A 63 -3.15 -11.22 -3.74
C LEU A 63 -3.32 -12.70 -3.32
N GLY A 64 -2.45 -13.22 -2.45
CA GLY A 64 -2.54 -14.61 -2.00
C GLY A 64 -3.85 -14.95 -1.27
N ASN A 65 -4.40 -13.98 -0.52
CA ASN A 65 -5.65 -14.14 0.23
C ASN A 65 -6.91 -13.78 -0.59
N LEU A 66 -6.75 -13.41 -1.85
CA LEU A 66 -7.85 -13.04 -2.77
C LEU A 66 -7.96 -14.01 -3.96
N SER A 67 -7.20 -15.11 -3.96
CA SER A 67 -7.21 -16.08 -5.07
C SER A 67 -8.58 -16.72 -5.35
N ASP A 68 -9.45 -16.81 -4.35
CA ASP A 68 -10.82 -17.33 -4.43
C ASP A 68 -11.91 -16.25 -4.22
N PHE A 69 -11.54 -14.99 -4.40
CA PHE A 69 -12.43 -13.83 -4.23
C PHE A 69 -12.59 -13.09 -5.55
N SER A 70 -13.84 -12.74 -5.87
CA SER A 70 -14.18 -11.84 -6.95
C SER A 70 -14.88 -10.59 -6.39
N PRO A 71 -14.86 -9.44 -7.09
CA PRO A 71 -15.59 -8.25 -6.65
C PRO A 71 -17.09 -8.49 -6.41
N GLN A 72 -17.65 -9.55 -6.99
CA GLN A 72 -19.05 -9.98 -6.85
C GLN A 72 -19.33 -10.58 -5.46
N ASP A 73 -18.30 -11.14 -4.82
CA ASP A 73 -18.36 -11.72 -3.47
C ASP A 73 -18.28 -10.64 -2.39
N ALA A 74 -18.05 -9.37 -2.78
CA ALA A 74 -17.93 -8.26 -1.86
C ALA A 74 -19.23 -8.05 -1.06
N LEU A 75 -19.07 -7.92 0.25
CA LEU A 75 -20.19 -7.65 1.14
C LEU A 75 -20.51 -6.15 1.21
N PRO A 76 -21.79 -5.77 1.33
CA PRO A 76 -22.17 -4.40 1.63
C PRO A 76 -21.70 -4.00 3.04
N ALA A 77 -21.54 -2.69 3.28
CA ALA A 77 -20.91 -2.17 4.49
C ALA A 77 -21.61 -2.62 5.79
N GLU A 78 -22.92 -2.83 5.76
CA GLU A 78 -23.74 -3.25 6.89
C GLU A 78 -23.51 -4.72 7.27
N ARG A 79 -22.99 -5.52 6.32
CA ARG A 79 -22.67 -6.94 6.51
C ARG A 79 -21.20 -7.18 6.81
N LEU A 80 -20.37 -6.13 6.80
CA LEU A 80 -19.00 -6.23 7.27
C LEU A 80 -18.98 -6.39 8.79
N THR A 81 -18.00 -7.16 9.29
CA THR A 81 -17.72 -7.16 10.72
C THR A 81 -17.35 -5.75 11.17
N ARG A 82 -17.57 -5.46 12.45
CA ARG A 82 -17.28 -4.13 13.00
C ARG A 82 -15.84 -3.68 12.74
N VAL A 83 -14.88 -4.59 12.91
CA VAL A 83 -13.45 -4.32 12.70
C VAL A 83 -13.15 -4.05 11.23
N ASP A 84 -13.69 -4.88 10.32
CA ASP A 84 -13.47 -4.71 8.88
C ASP A 84 -14.09 -3.41 8.37
N ARG A 85 -15.29 -3.06 8.82
CA ARG A 85 -15.96 -1.79 8.47
C ARG A 85 -15.16 -0.58 8.96
N ALA A 86 -14.70 -0.61 10.21
CA ALA A 86 -13.89 0.46 10.77
C ALA A 86 -12.58 0.63 9.99
N PHE A 87 -11.88 -0.47 9.69
CA PHE A 87 -10.67 -0.42 8.88
C PHE A 87 -10.92 0.05 7.45
N ALA A 88 -12.03 -0.34 6.82
CA ALA A 88 -12.38 0.14 5.48
C ALA A 88 -12.57 1.66 5.45
N GLY A 89 -13.16 2.23 6.50
CA GLY A 89 -13.24 3.68 6.66
C GLY A 89 -11.86 4.31 6.89
N HIS A 90 -11.03 3.70 7.72
CA HIS A 90 -9.65 4.16 7.93
C HIS A 90 -8.82 4.16 6.65
N LEU A 91 -8.89 3.08 5.88
CA LEU A 91 -8.25 2.95 4.57
C LEU A 91 -8.67 4.08 3.64
N ALA A 92 -9.98 4.39 3.55
CA ALA A 92 -10.47 5.49 2.72
C ALA A 92 -9.90 6.85 3.16
N THR A 93 -9.80 7.12 4.46
CA THR A 93 -9.15 8.33 4.99
C THR A 93 -7.66 8.39 4.59
N ARG A 94 -6.93 7.28 4.73
CA ARG A 94 -5.51 7.20 4.39
C ARG A 94 -5.28 7.47 2.90
N VAL A 95 -6.09 6.86 2.04
CA VAL A 95 -6.01 7.03 0.58
C VAL A 95 -6.41 8.45 0.16
N ALA A 96 -7.43 9.05 0.79
CA ALA A 96 -7.80 10.44 0.56
C ALA A 96 -6.66 11.41 0.94
N ARG A 97 -5.95 11.13 2.05
CA ARG A 97 -4.79 11.93 2.46
C ARG A 97 -3.62 11.81 1.48
N LEU A 98 -3.32 10.60 0.99
CA LEU A 98 -2.30 10.40 -0.05
C LEU A 98 -2.63 11.20 -1.32
N ARG A 99 -3.92 11.26 -1.71
CA ARG A 99 -4.38 12.07 -2.85
C ARG A 99 -4.05 13.55 -2.65
N GLU A 100 -4.27 14.05 -1.44
CA GLU A 100 -3.99 15.46 -1.12
C GLU A 100 -2.50 15.75 -1.09
N ASP A 101 -1.69 14.87 -0.51
CA ASP A 101 -0.23 15.00 -0.54
C ASP A 101 0.31 15.00 -1.99
N TYR A 102 -0.26 14.18 -2.89
CA TYR A 102 0.05 14.24 -4.33
C TYR A 102 -0.33 15.59 -4.95
N ARG A 103 -1.53 16.12 -4.68
CA ARG A 103 -1.98 17.42 -5.20
C ARG A 103 -1.09 18.58 -4.75
N GLN A 104 -0.52 18.46 -3.57
CA GLN A 104 0.38 19.45 -2.99
C GLN A 104 1.86 19.24 -3.36
N PHE A 105 2.16 18.25 -4.21
CA PHE A 105 3.54 17.88 -4.58
C PHE A 105 4.42 17.50 -3.37
N LEU A 106 3.81 16.96 -2.32
CA LEU A 106 4.46 16.52 -1.08
C LEU A 106 4.85 15.04 -1.18
N PHE A 107 5.62 14.68 -2.21
CA PHE A 107 5.93 13.28 -2.54
C PHE A 107 6.62 12.48 -1.42
N HIS A 108 7.43 13.14 -0.59
CA HIS A 108 8.05 12.50 0.59
C HIS A 108 6.99 12.00 1.58
N ARG A 109 5.93 12.80 1.79
CA ARG A 109 4.79 12.39 2.64
C ARG A 109 4.00 11.26 2.00
N VAL A 110 3.87 11.26 0.67
CA VAL A 110 3.25 10.16 -0.06
C VAL A 110 4.03 8.87 0.17
N THR A 111 5.36 8.85 -0.02
CA THR A 111 6.17 7.64 0.18
C THR A 111 6.14 7.15 1.61
N ASP A 112 6.18 8.06 2.59
CA ASP A 112 6.07 7.71 4.01
C ASP A 112 4.67 7.14 4.31
N GLY A 113 3.61 7.82 3.85
CA GLY A 113 2.23 7.39 4.04
C GLY A 113 1.90 6.04 3.39
N LEU A 114 2.46 5.75 2.21
CA LEU A 114 2.36 4.45 1.53
C LEU A 114 3.07 3.35 2.34
N LEU A 115 4.27 3.63 2.84
CA LEU A 115 5.02 2.68 3.65
C LEU A 115 4.32 2.40 4.98
N ASP A 116 3.80 3.43 5.65
CA ASP A 116 3.03 3.29 6.88
C ASP A 116 1.74 2.51 6.64
N LEU A 117 1.01 2.79 5.56
CA LEU A 117 -0.18 2.02 5.18
C LEU A 117 0.15 0.52 5.02
N CYS A 118 1.27 0.20 4.38
CA CYS A 118 1.68 -1.19 4.19
C CYS A 118 2.13 -1.84 5.50
N THR A 119 2.90 -1.14 6.33
CA THR A 119 3.65 -1.74 7.44
C THR A 119 2.93 -1.64 8.77
N VAL A 120 2.29 -0.51 9.04
CA VAL A 120 1.58 -0.22 10.29
C VAL A 120 0.13 -0.67 10.15
N ASP A 121 -0.62 -0.06 9.23
CA ASP A 121 -2.08 -0.23 9.19
C ASP A 121 -2.47 -1.62 8.69
N LEU A 122 -1.87 -2.07 7.58
CA LEU A 122 -2.12 -3.39 7.01
C LEU A 122 -1.37 -4.48 7.76
N SER A 123 -0.04 -4.52 7.65
CA SER A 123 0.76 -5.67 8.11
C SER A 123 0.71 -5.89 9.63
N ALA A 124 0.99 -4.84 10.42
CA ALA A 124 1.09 -4.97 11.87
C ALA A 124 -0.26 -5.02 12.60
N VAL A 125 -1.35 -4.53 11.96
CA VAL A 125 -2.68 -4.48 12.56
C VAL A 125 -3.68 -5.32 11.77
N PHE A 126 -4.20 -4.81 10.65
CA PHE A 126 -5.41 -5.37 10.07
C PHE A 126 -5.22 -6.80 9.56
N LEU A 127 -4.14 -7.06 8.83
CA LEU A 127 -3.84 -8.39 8.31
C LEU A 127 -3.55 -9.38 9.46
N ASP A 128 -2.98 -8.92 10.56
CA ASP A 128 -2.75 -9.76 11.74
C ASP A 128 -4.07 -10.21 12.39
N VAL A 129 -5.04 -9.29 12.49
CA VAL A 129 -6.39 -9.58 13.00
C VAL A 129 -7.20 -10.44 12.02
N ALA A 130 -6.98 -10.31 10.71
CA ALA A 130 -7.71 -11.04 9.69
C ALA A 130 -7.22 -12.48 9.45
N LYS A 131 -5.94 -12.79 9.72
CA LYS A 131 -5.30 -14.09 9.41
C LYS A 131 -6.11 -15.30 9.86
N ASP A 132 -6.59 -15.31 11.10
CA ASP A 132 -7.30 -16.45 11.65
C ASP A 132 -8.55 -16.76 10.81
N ARG A 133 -9.37 -15.75 10.53
CA ARG A 133 -10.56 -15.87 9.69
C ARG A 133 -10.23 -16.24 8.25
N LEU A 134 -9.12 -15.73 7.70
CA LEU A 134 -8.70 -16.01 6.34
C LEU A 134 -8.23 -17.47 6.15
N TYR A 135 -7.61 -18.06 7.17
CA TYR A 135 -6.95 -19.37 7.08
C TYR A 135 -7.76 -20.53 7.64
N THR A 136 -8.68 -20.29 8.58
CA THR A 136 -9.36 -21.37 9.29
C THR A 136 -10.82 -21.54 8.90
N LEU A 137 -11.47 -20.49 8.40
CA LEU A 137 -12.90 -20.52 8.07
C LEU A 137 -13.15 -21.02 6.65
N ALA A 138 -14.36 -21.54 6.43
CA ALA A 138 -14.80 -22.02 5.13
C ALA A 138 -14.77 -20.91 4.07
N PRO A 139 -14.57 -21.23 2.77
CA PRO A 139 -14.45 -20.24 1.72
C PRO A 139 -15.62 -19.23 1.64
N ASP A 140 -16.84 -19.68 1.91
CA ASP A 140 -18.08 -18.91 1.88
C ASP A 140 -18.51 -18.33 3.24
N ASP A 141 -17.68 -18.50 4.29
CA ASP A 141 -17.99 -17.94 5.61
C ASP A 141 -18.16 -16.41 5.53
N PRO A 142 -19.28 -15.83 6.04
CA PRO A 142 -19.53 -14.39 5.94
C PRO A 142 -18.44 -13.53 6.58
N THR A 143 -17.81 -13.98 7.66
CA THR A 143 -16.75 -13.22 8.35
C THR A 143 -15.41 -13.31 7.62
N ARG A 144 -15.15 -14.41 6.89
CA ARG A 144 -14.04 -14.50 5.93
C ARG A 144 -14.29 -13.60 4.73
N ARG A 145 -15.48 -13.64 4.12
CA ARG A 145 -15.86 -12.75 3.01
C ARG A 145 -15.84 -11.27 3.40
N SER A 146 -16.17 -10.95 4.65
CA SER A 146 -16.01 -9.60 5.19
C SER A 146 -14.55 -9.14 5.19
N ALA A 147 -13.61 -9.98 5.66
CA ALA A 147 -12.18 -9.67 5.58
C ALA A 147 -11.73 -9.52 4.13
N GLN A 148 -12.07 -10.46 3.25
CA GLN A 148 -11.68 -10.43 1.84
C GLN A 148 -12.23 -9.20 1.10
N THR A 149 -13.44 -8.75 1.43
CA THR A 149 -14.00 -7.50 0.89
C THR A 149 -13.09 -6.31 1.17
N VAL A 150 -12.51 -6.24 2.36
CA VAL A 150 -11.62 -5.15 2.76
C VAL A 150 -10.20 -5.34 2.24
N LEU A 151 -9.70 -6.58 2.17
CA LEU A 151 -8.44 -6.89 1.48
C LEU A 151 -8.50 -6.51 0.00
N TRP A 152 -9.64 -6.76 -0.67
CA TRP A 152 -9.87 -6.38 -2.06
C TRP A 152 -9.80 -4.86 -2.24
N ARG A 153 -10.52 -4.10 -1.39
CA ARG A 153 -10.44 -2.63 -1.38
C ARG A 153 -9.01 -2.14 -1.14
N ALA A 154 -8.30 -2.74 -0.18
CA ALA A 154 -6.92 -2.41 0.10
C ALA A 154 -6.00 -2.70 -1.10
N LEU A 155 -6.17 -3.84 -1.78
CA LEU A 155 -5.41 -4.17 -2.98
C LEU A 155 -5.63 -3.15 -4.09
N HIS A 156 -6.90 -2.87 -4.40
CA HIS A 156 -7.31 -1.92 -5.43
C HIS A 156 -6.77 -0.51 -5.14
N ASP A 157 -7.10 0.04 -3.97
CA ASP A 157 -6.78 1.43 -3.63
C ASP A 157 -5.27 1.63 -3.49
N LEU A 158 -4.56 0.66 -2.90
CA LEU A 158 -3.10 0.73 -2.76
C LEU A 158 -2.39 0.60 -4.10
N ALA A 159 -2.86 -0.26 -5.01
CA ALA A 159 -2.28 -0.38 -6.35
C ALA A 159 -2.36 0.94 -7.11
N ILE A 160 -3.50 1.63 -7.05
CA ILE A 160 -3.67 2.95 -7.65
C ILE A 160 -2.80 3.99 -6.94
N ALA A 161 -2.83 4.04 -5.60
CA ALA A 161 -2.11 5.04 -4.83
C ALA A 161 -0.58 4.95 -4.99
N VAL A 162 -0.06 3.73 -5.16
CA VAL A 162 1.38 3.50 -5.35
C VAL A 162 1.81 3.72 -6.80
N SER A 163 0.90 3.61 -7.78
CA SER A 163 1.24 3.63 -9.22
C SER A 163 2.02 4.86 -9.71
N PRO A 164 1.84 6.09 -9.18
CA PRO A 164 2.70 7.22 -9.57
C PRO A 164 4.15 7.07 -9.10
N VAL A 165 4.39 6.31 -8.02
CA VAL A 165 5.73 6.06 -7.47
C VAL A 165 6.33 4.77 -8.07
N LEU A 166 5.61 3.65 -7.94
CA LEU A 166 6.02 2.32 -8.37
C LEU A 166 5.26 1.90 -9.63
N ALA A 167 5.59 2.52 -10.77
CA ALA A 167 4.82 2.35 -12.00
C ALA A 167 4.78 0.88 -12.45
N PHE A 168 5.93 0.21 -12.45
CA PHE A 168 6.04 -1.15 -12.95
C PHE A 168 5.43 -2.16 -11.98
N THR A 169 5.71 -2.02 -10.69
CA THR A 169 5.20 -2.96 -9.67
C THR A 169 3.69 -2.82 -9.51
N ALA A 170 3.13 -1.60 -9.60
CA ALA A 170 1.68 -1.41 -9.54
C ALA A 170 0.97 -2.10 -10.70
N ASP A 171 1.50 -1.96 -11.92
CA ASP A 171 0.93 -2.60 -13.10
C ASP A 171 1.10 -4.14 -13.02
N GLU A 172 2.27 -4.63 -12.58
CA GLU A 172 2.48 -6.06 -12.29
C GLU A 172 1.38 -6.57 -11.35
N VAL A 173 1.16 -5.91 -10.21
CA VAL A 173 0.11 -6.29 -9.24
C VAL A 173 -1.28 -6.26 -9.88
N TRP A 174 -1.58 -5.23 -10.69
CA TRP A 174 -2.86 -5.07 -11.37
C TRP A 174 -3.19 -6.27 -12.26
N GLN A 175 -2.20 -6.74 -13.02
CA GLN A 175 -2.33 -7.91 -13.92
C GLN A 175 -2.48 -9.25 -13.18
N HIS A 176 -2.34 -9.30 -11.85
CA HIS A 176 -2.46 -10.55 -11.09
C HIS A 176 -3.85 -10.76 -10.47
N HIS A 177 -4.82 -9.86 -10.68
CA HIS A 177 -6.17 -10.05 -10.16
C HIS A 177 -7.23 -9.77 -11.24
N PRO A 178 -8.07 -10.76 -11.62
CA PRO A 178 -9.06 -10.60 -12.69
C PRO A 178 -10.04 -9.43 -12.48
N GLY A 179 -10.41 -9.17 -11.23
CA GLY A 179 -11.27 -8.03 -10.88
C GLY A 179 -10.66 -6.65 -11.20
N LEU A 180 -9.32 -6.52 -11.15
CA LEU A 180 -8.64 -5.24 -11.47
C LEU A 180 -8.54 -5.08 -12.99
N ILE A 181 -8.17 -6.14 -13.68
CA ILE A 181 -8.09 -6.18 -15.16
C ILE A 181 -9.46 -5.87 -15.78
N ALA A 182 -10.55 -6.36 -15.17
CA ALA A 182 -11.91 -6.11 -15.64
C ALA A 182 -12.33 -4.64 -15.50
N GLU A 183 -11.75 -3.90 -14.56
CA GLU A 183 -11.99 -2.46 -14.40
C GLU A 183 -11.23 -1.63 -15.43
N ALA A 184 -9.95 -1.94 -15.63
CA ALA A 184 -9.09 -1.27 -16.61
C ALA A 184 -7.95 -2.21 -17.05
N GLU A 185 -7.50 -2.07 -18.30
CA GLU A 185 -6.38 -2.86 -18.85
C GLU A 185 -5.07 -2.66 -18.07
N SER A 186 -4.88 -1.48 -17.48
CA SER A 186 -3.71 -1.14 -16.67
C SER A 186 -4.14 -0.23 -15.52
N VAL A 187 -3.43 -0.32 -14.38
CA VAL A 187 -3.61 0.61 -13.26
C VAL A 187 -3.42 2.07 -13.68
N HIS A 188 -2.63 2.32 -14.73
CA HIS A 188 -2.37 3.67 -15.26
C HIS A 188 -3.57 4.29 -15.99
N LEU A 189 -4.59 3.48 -16.28
CA LEU A 189 -5.86 3.91 -16.86
C LEU A 189 -6.99 3.96 -15.82
N ALA A 190 -6.73 3.46 -14.60
CA ALA A 190 -7.69 3.48 -13.51
C ALA A 190 -7.83 4.90 -12.93
N ARG A 191 -8.98 5.16 -12.31
CA ARG A 191 -9.25 6.44 -11.64
C ARG A 191 -8.94 6.34 -10.17
N TRP A 192 -8.47 7.45 -9.58
CA TRP A 192 -8.27 7.51 -8.14
C TRP A 192 -9.57 7.18 -7.39
N PRO A 193 -9.55 6.30 -6.37
CA PRO A 193 -10.75 5.89 -5.67
C PRO A 193 -11.45 7.06 -4.97
N GLU A 194 -12.77 7.15 -5.13
CA GLU A 194 -13.61 8.23 -4.57
C GLU A 194 -14.35 7.80 -3.30
N ALA A 195 -13.87 6.75 -2.62
CA ALA A 195 -14.44 6.28 -1.37
C ALA A 195 -14.45 7.39 -0.32
N THR A 196 -15.65 7.73 0.17
CA THR A 196 -15.81 8.67 1.27
C THR A 196 -15.85 7.89 2.59
N PRO A 197 -14.95 8.15 3.55
CA PRO A 197 -15.00 7.48 4.84
C PRO A 197 -16.32 7.84 5.56
N PRO A 198 -17.01 6.86 6.16
CA PRO A 198 -18.23 7.17 6.92
C PRO A 198 -17.90 8.05 8.13
N ALA A 199 -18.86 8.86 8.56
CA ALA A 199 -18.69 9.74 9.71
C ALA A 199 -18.33 8.91 10.96
N GLY A 200 -17.25 9.30 11.65
CA GLY A 200 -16.78 8.61 12.85
C GLY A 200 -15.93 7.36 12.61
N ALA A 201 -15.62 7.00 11.36
CA ALA A 201 -14.81 5.82 11.05
C ALA A 201 -13.43 5.82 11.73
N GLU A 202 -12.72 6.95 11.71
CA GLU A 202 -11.43 7.09 12.40
C GLU A 202 -11.57 6.89 13.91
N ALA A 203 -12.57 7.52 14.52
CA ALA A 203 -12.80 7.40 15.96
C ALA A 203 -13.15 5.95 16.37
N GLU A 204 -13.91 5.23 15.53
CA GLU A 204 -14.19 3.82 15.74
C GLU A 204 -12.92 2.96 15.58
N TRP A 205 -12.09 3.25 14.57
CA TRP A 205 -10.83 2.55 14.35
C TRP A 205 -9.84 2.76 15.50
N ASP A 206 -9.65 4.01 15.94
CA ASP A 206 -8.78 4.36 17.06
C ASP A 206 -9.23 3.68 18.36
N MET A 207 -10.53 3.65 18.61
CA MET A 207 -11.09 2.95 19.77
C MET A 207 -10.81 1.44 19.72
N LEU A 208 -10.92 0.81 18.54
CA LEU A 208 -10.61 -0.60 18.36
C LEU A 208 -9.11 -0.90 18.51
N LEU A 209 -8.26 -0.01 18.00
CA LEU A 209 -6.80 -0.08 18.16
C LEU A 209 -6.39 0.00 19.64
N ALA A 210 -7.00 0.90 20.40
CA ALA A 210 -6.71 1.09 21.82
C ALA A 210 -7.08 -0.13 22.67
N ALA A 211 -8.04 -0.94 22.22
CA ALA A 211 -8.41 -2.20 22.89
C ALA A 211 -7.43 -3.35 22.64
N ARG A 212 -6.49 -3.20 21.69
CA ARG A 212 -5.52 -4.24 21.36
C ARG A 212 -4.46 -4.34 22.48
N PRO A 213 -4.20 -5.55 23.02
CA PRO A 213 -3.12 -5.72 23.97
C PRO A 213 -1.76 -5.40 23.31
N PRO A 214 -0.78 -4.88 24.08
CA PRO A 214 0.54 -4.61 23.54
C PRO A 214 1.13 -5.88 22.93
N PRO A 215 1.90 -5.77 21.83
CA PRO A 215 2.53 -6.93 21.22
C PRO A 215 3.37 -7.66 22.27
N LYS A 216 3.24 -8.99 22.34
CA LYS A 216 4.07 -9.80 23.22
C LYS A 216 5.55 -9.55 22.86
N PRO A 217 6.43 -9.29 23.83
CA PRO A 217 7.86 -9.19 23.55
C PRO A 217 8.31 -10.50 22.90
N ARG A 218 9.06 -10.38 21.79
CA ARG A 218 9.65 -11.51 21.07
C ARG A 218 10.78 -12.12 21.89
#